data_AF-A0A838HH40-F1
#
_entry.id   AF-A0A838HH40-F1
#
_cell.length_a   1.000
_cell.length_b   1.000
_cell.length_c   1.000
_cell.angle_alpha   90.00
_cell.angle_beta   90.00
_cell.angle_gamma   90.00
#
_symmetry.space_group_name_H-M   'P 1'
#
loop_
_entity.id
_entity.type
_entity.pdbx_description
1 polymer ?
#
loop_
_entity_poly.entity_id
_entity_poly.type
_entity_poly.pdbx_seq_one_letter_code
_entity_poly.pdbx_strand_id
1 'polypeptide(L)'
;MAERAVEQCTGRTGVEKVPCYEQLLLPLVKERGVETVMATLGRVASLDSDVARDGHVLAHGIGIAAYSSQEDVARTFARCSPAFQSGCYHGIIQAYFEHAPASSAEAVNELCAPYRGAAGNRWLLFQCVHGMGHGLTMVHGHVLPEALRGCDLLSDGWDREACYGGAFMENIVNATAPHHAGAGLMARQGSTGSSHAAHAHGVKQADSAVVAAAAPQALRFKALDPADPHYPCSILEERYQLACYGMQTSAMLHLNGGDIAAAAGACDGAPPPMRAPCYQSLGRDISSYTLQDPDQSIRLCSLGSERYRPWCFVGLVKNFVDLTATTESAFAFCAKVPSGPSRMKCHEALGEQIGILKSDLSERSILCDRSERGYVEACRFGARLIQERPAGLPLPANGAGR
;
A
#
# COMPACT_ATOMS: atom_id res chain seq x y z
N MET A 1 14.33 -18.91 17.65
CA MET A 1 13.01 -19.18 17.00
C MET A 1 13.11 -18.94 15.50
N ALA A 2 13.58 -17.76 15.07
CA ALA A 2 13.75 -17.44 13.65
C ALA A 2 14.59 -18.48 12.88
N GLU A 3 15.75 -18.88 13.40
CA GLU A 3 16.61 -19.89 12.76
C GLU A 3 15.88 -21.23 12.57
N ARG A 4 15.13 -21.67 13.58
CA ARG A 4 14.30 -22.88 13.52
C ARG A 4 13.16 -22.74 12.52
N ALA A 5 12.52 -21.58 12.44
CA ALA A 5 11.46 -21.33 11.47
C ALA A 5 11.99 -21.37 10.03
N VAL A 6 13.17 -20.77 9.79
CA VAL A 6 13.87 -20.85 8.50
C VAL A 6 14.22 -22.31 8.19
N GLU A 7 14.87 -23.03 9.10
CA GLU A 7 15.20 -24.45 8.91
C GLU A 7 13.97 -25.29 8.50
N GLN A 8 12.80 -25.03 9.08
CA GLN A 8 11.57 -25.75 8.78
C GLN A 8 10.87 -25.31 7.48
N CYS A 9 11.03 -24.05 7.06
CA CYS A 9 10.27 -23.47 5.95
C CYS A 9 11.09 -23.25 4.68
N THR A 10 12.42 -23.23 4.73
CA THR A 10 13.30 -22.99 3.56
C THR A 10 13.10 -24.01 2.44
N GLY A 11 12.71 -25.25 2.77
CA GLY A 11 12.42 -26.29 1.78
C GLY A 11 11.10 -26.11 1.02
N ARG A 12 10.25 -25.17 1.43
CA ARG A 12 8.99 -24.86 0.75
C ARG A 12 9.19 -23.73 -0.27
N THR A 13 8.38 -23.72 -1.32
CA THR A 13 8.46 -22.70 -2.38
C THR A 13 7.07 -22.12 -2.67
N GLY A 14 7.05 -20.90 -3.22
CA GLY A 14 5.83 -20.24 -3.66
C GLY A 14 4.70 -20.26 -2.62
N VAL A 15 3.58 -20.86 -3.00
CA VAL A 15 2.30 -20.83 -2.27
C VAL A 15 2.33 -21.54 -0.91
N GLU A 16 3.31 -22.39 -0.63
CA GLU A 16 3.40 -23.17 0.61
C GLU A 16 4.26 -22.50 1.70
N LYS A 17 5.05 -21.50 1.30
CA LYS A 17 6.08 -20.90 2.16
C LYS A 17 5.50 -19.90 3.15
N VAL A 18 4.62 -19.00 2.71
CA VAL A 18 3.94 -18.04 3.59
C VAL A 18 3.11 -18.76 4.67
N PRO A 19 2.23 -19.73 4.35
CA PRO A 19 1.51 -20.49 5.38
C PRO A 19 2.41 -21.23 6.37
N CYS A 20 3.61 -21.64 5.96
CA CYS A 20 4.59 -22.24 6.87
C CYS A 20 5.02 -21.27 7.97
N TYR A 21 5.42 -20.06 7.57
CA TYR A 21 5.82 -19.05 8.53
C TYR A 21 4.65 -18.59 9.39
N GLU A 22 3.45 -18.45 8.84
CA GLU A 22 2.26 -18.10 9.62
C GLU A 22 1.98 -19.12 10.73
N GLN A 23 2.01 -20.42 10.41
CA GLN A 23 1.80 -21.49 11.40
C GLN A 23 2.81 -21.44 12.56
N LEU A 24 4.02 -20.94 12.31
CA LEU A 24 5.08 -20.85 13.32
C LEU A 24 5.09 -19.51 14.07
N LEU A 25 4.72 -18.41 13.41
CA LEU A 25 4.83 -17.05 13.96
C LEU A 25 3.55 -16.59 14.64
N LEU A 26 2.37 -16.83 14.05
CA LEU A 26 1.11 -16.26 14.54
C LEU A 26 0.71 -16.73 15.95
N PRO A 27 0.88 -18.02 16.33
CA PRO A 27 0.59 -18.46 17.70
C PRO A 27 1.41 -17.72 18.76
N LEU A 28 2.64 -17.31 18.41
CA LEU A 28 3.54 -16.61 19.32
C LEU A 28 3.05 -15.19 19.68
N VAL A 29 2.11 -14.63 18.92
CA VAL A 29 1.59 -13.28 19.19
C VAL A 29 0.90 -13.25 20.56
N LYS A 30 0.11 -14.28 20.89
CA LYS A 30 -0.53 -14.41 22.20
C LYS A 30 0.46 -14.70 23.33
N GLU A 31 1.52 -15.46 23.03
CA GLU A 31 2.49 -15.91 24.04
C GLU A 31 3.59 -14.87 24.34
N ARG A 32 4.01 -14.09 23.35
CA ARG A 32 5.22 -13.25 23.39
C ARG A 32 4.95 -11.78 23.03
N GLY A 33 3.75 -11.47 22.57
CA GLY A 33 3.34 -10.14 22.13
C GLY A 33 3.78 -9.79 20.71
N VAL A 34 3.00 -8.92 20.08
CA VAL A 34 3.17 -8.49 18.67
C VAL A 34 4.56 -7.93 18.36
N GLU A 35 5.13 -7.12 19.26
CA GLU A 35 6.45 -6.51 19.10
C GLU A 35 7.56 -7.56 18.94
N THR A 36 7.55 -8.59 19.79
CA THR A 36 8.51 -9.70 19.74
C THR A 36 8.38 -10.50 18.46
N VAL A 37 7.16 -10.72 17.98
CA VAL A 37 6.92 -11.49 16.74
C VAL A 37 7.32 -10.67 15.51
N MET A 38 7.08 -9.36 15.48
CA MET A 38 7.57 -8.47 14.43
C MET A 38 9.10 -8.43 14.37
N ALA A 39 9.78 -8.38 15.52
CA ALA A 39 11.24 -8.49 15.58
C ALA A 39 11.74 -9.86 15.09
N THR A 40 11.00 -10.93 15.41
CA THR A 40 11.29 -12.29 14.92
C THR A 40 11.15 -12.36 13.40
N LEU A 41 10.10 -11.76 12.83
CA LEU A 41 9.92 -11.66 11.37
C LEU A 41 11.08 -10.90 10.71
N GLY A 42 11.55 -9.81 11.33
CA GLY A 42 12.77 -9.10 10.92
C GLY A 42 13.99 -10.01 10.84
N ARG A 43 14.19 -10.86 11.85
CA ARG A 43 15.28 -11.84 11.85
C ARG A 43 15.10 -12.90 10.76
N VAL A 44 13.89 -13.42 10.56
CA VAL A 44 13.60 -14.38 9.48
C VAL A 44 13.90 -13.76 8.11
N ALA A 45 13.46 -12.53 7.86
CA ALA A 45 13.74 -11.81 6.61
C ALA A 45 15.25 -11.62 6.34
N SER A 46 16.07 -11.49 7.40
CA SER A 46 17.53 -11.44 7.24
C SER A 46 18.19 -12.77 6.84
N LEU A 47 17.45 -13.87 6.97
CA LEU A 47 17.91 -15.23 6.73
C LEU A 47 17.26 -15.89 5.50
N ASP A 48 16.09 -15.40 5.08
CA ASP A 48 15.32 -15.93 3.95
C ASP A 48 14.87 -14.79 3.01
N SER A 49 15.34 -14.83 1.77
CA SER A 49 15.08 -13.80 0.76
C SER A 49 13.61 -13.76 0.30
N ASP A 50 12.88 -14.87 0.37
CA ASP A 50 11.45 -14.84 0.06
C ASP A 50 10.68 -14.11 1.16
N VAL A 51 11.09 -14.27 2.43
CA VAL A 51 10.49 -13.51 3.54
C VAL A 51 10.90 -12.04 3.50
N ALA A 52 12.10 -11.72 3.03
CA ALA A 52 12.48 -10.33 2.77
C ALA A 52 11.57 -9.67 1.72
N ARG A 53 11.13 -10.43 0.70
CA ARG A 53 10.20 -9.97 -0.35
C ARG A 53 8.75 -9.93 0.13
N ASP A 54 8.28 -11.01 0.76
CA ASP A 54 6.86 -11.26 1.06
C ASP A 54 6.49 -10.92 2.52
N GLY A 55 7.43 -10.37 3.29
CA GLY A 55 7.27 -10.10 4.73
C GLY A 55 6.13 -9.14 5.06
N HIS A 56 5.68 -8.31 4.10
CA HIS A 56 4.48 -7.48 4.26
C HIS A 56 3.24 -8.31 4.61
N VAL A 57 3.06 -9.43 3.93
CA VAL A 57 1.91 -10.34 4.08
C VAL A 57 1.94 -11.01 5.45
N LEU A 58 3.12 -11.45 5.88
CA LEU A 58 3.32 -12.03 7.21
C LEU A 58 3.07 -11.00 8.30
N ALA A 59 3.43 -9.73 8.07
CA ALA A 59 3.12 -8.64 8.99
C ALA A 59 1.61 -8.38 9.12
N HIS A 60 0.82 -8.48 8.03
CA HIS A 60 -0.66 -8.46 8.11
C HIS A 60 -1.16 -9.58 9.03
N GLY A 61 -0.73 -10.82 8.78
CA GLY A 61 -1.12 -11.96 9.61
C GLY A 61 -0.81 -11.77 11.09
N ILE A 62 0.36 -11.20 11.42
CA ILE A 62 0.75 -10.86 12.80
C ILE A 62 -0.19 -9.82 13.40
N GLY A 63 -0.54 -8.77 12.64
CA GLY A 63 -1.50 -7.75 13.06
C GLY A 63 -2.90 -8.31 13.32
N ILE A 64 -3.39 -9.17 12.43
CA ILE A 64 -4.67 -9.88 12.56
C ILE A 64 -4.67 -10.71 13.85
N ALA A 65 -3.61 -11.50 14.08
CA ALA A 65 -3.47 -12.34 15.28
C ALA A 65 -3.32 -11.52 16.58
N ALA A 66 -2.94 -10.24 16.48
CA ALA A 66 -2.77 -9.32 17.60
C ALA A 66 -4.06 -8.58 17.97
N TYR A 67 -5.07 -8.56 17.08
CA TYR A 67 -6.34 -7.91 17.35
C TYR A 67 -7.15 -8.67 18.42
N SER A 68 -7.78 -7.92 19.32
CA SER A 68 -8.61 -8.47 20.40
C SER A 68 -9.98 -7.78 20.47
N SER A 69 -10.02 -6.44 20.48
CA SER A 69 -11.24 -5.66 20.49
C SER A 69 -11.01 -4.26 19.89
N GLN A 70 -12.09 -3.51 19.65
CA GLN A 70 -12.03 -2.13 19.16
C GLN A 70 -11.25 -1.20 20.10
N GLU A 71 -11.49 -1.30 21.41
CA GLU A 71 -10.86 -0.46 22.43
C GLU A 71 -9.34 -0.67 22.49
N ASP A 72 -8.89 -1.84 22.02
CA ASP A 72 -7.50 -2.25 22.05
C ASP A 72 -6.72 -1.84 20.80
N VAL A 73 -7.37 -1.38 19.73
CA VAL A 73 -6.72 -1.01 18.46
C VAL A 73 -5.57 -0.03 18.70
N ALA A 74 -5.82 1.08 19.40
CA ALA A 74 -4.80 2.09 19.67
C ALA A 74 -3.61 1.53 20.47
N ARG A 75 -3.90 0.67 21.45
CA ARG A 75 -2.88 0.03 22.30
C ARG A 75 -2.04 -0.98 21.53
N THR A 76 -2.65 -1.74 20.63
CA THR A 76 -1.94 -2.75 19.82
C THR A 76 -1.13 -2.07 18.71
N PHE A 77 -1.65 -1.01 18.08
CA PHE A 77 -0.90 -0.15 17.14
C PHE A 77 0.41 0.35 17.75
N ALA A 78 0.39 0.83 19.00
CA ALA A 78 1.59 1.33 19.68
C ALA A 78 2.70 0.28 19.84
N ARG A 79 2.40 -1.00 19.62
CA ARG A 79 3.34 -2.13 19.70
C ARG A 79 3.73 -2.70 18.32
N CYS A 80 3.11 -2.23 17.25
CA CYS A 80 3.53 -2.50 15.88
C CYS A 80 4.69 -1.57 15.48
N SER A 81 5.35 -1.89 14.36
CA SER A 81 6.35 -1.04 13.74
C SER A 81 6.05 -0.82 12.24
N PRO A 82 6.63 0.21 11.61
CA PRO A 82 6.51 0.42 10.16
C PRO A 82 7.20 -0.65 9.30
N ALA A 83 7.97 -1.55 9.92
CA ALA A 83 8.67 -2.61 9.21
C ALA A 83 7.70 -3.42 8.35
N PHE A 84 8.18 -3.85 7.18
CA PHE A 84 7.37 -4.58 6.20
C PHE A 84 6.16 -3.77 5.73
N GLN A 85 6.38 -2.51 5.34
CA GLN A 85 5.35 -1.61 4.77
C GLN A 85 4.12 -1.50 5.68
N SER A 86 4.35 -1.31 6.98
CA SER A 86 3.29 -1.09 7.97
C SER A 86 2.26 -2.23 8.08
N GLY A 87 2.58 -3.43 7.60
CA GLY A 87 1.63 -4.53 7.49
C GLY A 87 0.94 -4.91 8.80
N CYS A 88 1.64 -4.80 9.93
CA CYS A 88 1.09 -5.04 11.27
C CYS A 88 -0.10 -4.11 11.60
N TYR A 89 0.00 -2.83 11.24
CA TYR A 89 -1.07 -1.86 11.43
C TYR A 89 -2.29 -2.21 10.58
N HIS A 90 -2.08 -2.55 9.30
CA HIS A 90 -3.15 -2.92 8.38
C HIS A 90 -3.89 -4.17 8.85
N GLY A 91 -3.15 -5.20 9.29
CA GLY A 91 -3.70 -6.44 9.82
C GLY A 91 -4.66 -6.25 11.00
N ILE A 92 -4.31 -5.34 11.92
CA ILE A 92 -5.19 -5.01 13.06
C ILE A 92 -6.53 -4.43 12.56
N ILE A 93 -6.48 -3.55 11.56
CA ILE A 93 -7.68 -2.92 11.00
C ILE A 93 -8.49 -3.91 10.16
N GLN A 94 -7.84 -4.80 9.41
CA GLN A 94 -8.51 -5.90 8.71
C GLN A 94 -9.31 -6.77 9.70
N ALA A 95 -8.70 -7.17 10.82
CA ALA A 95 -9.36 -7.96 11.86
C ALA A 95 -10.49 -7.19 12.57
N TYR A 96 -10.36 -5.88 12.74
CA TYR A 96 -11.46 -5.03 13.23
C TYR A 96 -12.70 -5.15 12.34
N PHE A 97 -12.54 -5.00 11.03
CA PHE A 97 -13.65 -5.07 10.08
C PHE A 97 -14.27 -6.47 10.02
N GLU A 98 -13.48 -7.54 10.19
CA GLU A 98 -14.00 -8.91 10.27
C GLU A 98 -14.96 -9.13 11.46
N HIS A 99 -14.70 -8.49 12.60
CA HIS A 99 -15.52 -8.65 13.82
C HIS A 99 -16.64 -7.61 13.93
N ALA A 100 -16.45 -6.44 13.32
CA ALA A 100 -17.39 -5.32 13.33
C ALA A 100 -17.44 -4.71 11.93
N PRO A 101 -18.22 -5.28 10.99
CA PRO A 101 -18.33 -4.71 9.65
C PRO A 101 -18.82 -3.26 9.78
N ALA A 102 -18.04 -2.32 9.24
CA ALA A 102 -18.43 -0.91 9.22
C ALA A 102 -19.77 -0.79 8.53
N SER A 103 -20.78 -0.45 9.31
CA SER A 103 -22.12 -0.23 8.83
C SER A 103 -22.57 1.22 9.03
N SER A 104 -21.77 2.04 9.72
CA SER A 104 -22.09 3.45 9.99
C SER A 104 -20.89 4.40 9.81
N ALA A 105 -21.21 5.65 9.48
CA ALA A 105 -20.23 6.73 9.42
C ALA A 105 -19.56 6.99 10.78
N GLU A 106 -20.29 6.85 11.88
CA GLU A 106 -19.74 7.01 13.23
C GLU A 106 -18.62 6.00 13.49
N ALA A 107 -18.85 4.71 13.20
CA ALA A 107 -17.88 3.66 13.45
C ALA A 107 -16.56 3.87 12.67
N VAL A 108 -16.65 4.21 11.37
CA VAL A 108 -15.43 4.45 10.57
C VAL A 108 -14.67 5.71 10.99
N ASN A 109 -15.35 6.78 11.42
CA ASN A 109 -14.67 8.01 11.82
C ASN A 109 -14.04 7.88 13.23
N GLU A 110 -14.70 7.18 14.16
CA GLU A 110 -14.21 6.95 15.54
C GLU A 110 -12.99 6.02 15.58
N LEU A 111 -12.92 5.00 14.73
CA LEU A 111 -11.84 4.00 14.74
C LEU A 111 -10.43 4.64 14.74
N CYS A 112 -10.23 5.64 13.89
CA CYS A 112 -8.94 6.32 13.74
C CYS A 112 -8.84 7.65 14.50
N ALA A 113 -9.88 8.03 15.27
CA ALA A 113 -9.90 9.27 16.05
C ALA A 113 -8.70 9.46 16.98
N PRO A 114 -8.14 8.42 17.64
CA PRO A 114 -6.97 8.56 18.52
C PRO A 114 -5.72 9.16 17.84
N TYR A 115 -5.62 9.11 16.51
CA TYR A 115 -4.46 9.61 15.76
C TYR A 115 -4.65 11.00 15.17
N ARG A 116 -5.81 11.63 15.40
CA ARG A 116 -6.16 12.94 14.86
C ARG A 116 -5.69 14.09 15.77
N GLY A 117 -5.71 15.30 15.23
CA GLY A 117 -5.42 16.53 15.96
C GLY A 117 -3.93 16.86 16.09
N ALA A 118 -3.63 17.98 16.75
CA ALA A 118 -2.27 18.52 16.84
C ALA A 118 -1.30 17.62 17.62
N ALA A 119 -1.81 16.89 18.62
CA ALA A 119 -1.05 15.88 19.37
C ALA A 119 -1.09 14.49 18.71
N GLY A 120 -1.84 14.35 17.60
CA GLY A 120 -1.99 13.11 16.87
C GLY A 120 -0.75 12.77 16.02
N ASN A 121 -0.65 11.51 15.65
CA ASN A 121 0.41 11.01 14.79
C ASN A 121 -0.16 10.80 13.37
N ARG A 122 0.17 11.72 12.46
CA ARG A 122 -0.36 11.69 11.08
C ARG A 122 0.07 10.47 10.28
N TRP A 123 1.25 9.90 10.57
CA TRP A 123 1.68 8.64 9.99
C TRP A 123 0.81 7.47 10.47
N LEU A 124 0.54 7.35 11.77
CA LEU A 124 -0.37 6.31 12.28
C LEU A 124 -1.81 6.51 11.82
N LEU A 125 -2.25 7.77 11.69
CA LEU A 125 -3.55 8.07 11.08
C LEU A 125 -3.61 7.52 9.65
N PHE A 126 -2.58 7.78 8.83
CA PHE A 126 -2.47 7.22 7.47
C PHE A 126 -2.58 5.69 7.49
N GLN A 127 -1.80 5.00 8.33
CA GLN A 127 -1.85 3.53 8.41
C GLN A 127 -3.23 3.01 8.83
N CYS A 128 -3.91 3.71 9.74
CA CYS A 128 -5.26 3.35 10.18
C CYS A 128 -6.29 3.48 9.05
N VAL A 129 -6.35 4.63 8.39
CA VAL A 129 -7.33 4.87 7.31
C VAL A 129 -6.98 4.11 6.03
N HIS A 130 -5.70 3.87 5.75
CA HIS A 130 -5.28 3.00 4.65
C HIS A 130 -5.67 1.55 4.91
N GLY A 131 -5.36 1.02 6.10
CA GLY A 131 -5.79 -0.32 6.54
C GLY A 131 -7.31 -0.50 6.53
N MET A 132 -8.09 0.58 6.70
CA MET A 132 -9.55 0.54 6.57
C MET A 132 -9.98 0.19 5.15
N GLY A 133 -9.29 0.70 4.12
CA GLY A 133 -9.53 0.30 2.74
C GLY A 133 -9.33 -1.20 2.51
N HIS A 134 -8.29 -1.79 3.13
CA HIS A 134 -8.06 -3.24 3.08
C HIS A 134 -9.21 -3.99 3.75
N GLY A 135 -9.54 -3.64 5.00
CA GLY A 135 -10.60 -4.31 5.76
C GLY A 135 -11.96 -4.23 5.08
N LEU A 136 -12.34 -3.04 4.57
CA LEU A 136 -13.58 -2.85 3.80
C LEU A 136 -13.60 -3.71 2.53
N THR A 137 -12.48 -3.80 1.82
CA THR A 137 -12.37 -4.66 0.62
C THR A 137 -12.56 -6.13 0.97
N MET A 138 -11.97 -6.59 2.07
CA MET A 138 -12.10 -7.96 2.54
C MET A 138 -13.54 -8.32 2.96
N VAL A 139 -14.19 -7.49 3.79
CA VAL A 139 -15.54 -7.80 4.30
C VAL A 139 -16.63 -7.71 3.24
N HIS A 140 -16.40 -6.93 2.18
CA HIS A 140 -17.27 -6.86 1.01
C HIS A 140 -16.93 -7.91 -0.06
N GLY A 141 -16.20 -8.98 0.29
CA GLY A 141 -15.91 -10.07 -0.64
C GLY A 141 -15.11 -9.65 -1.87
N HIS A 142 -14.25 -8.63 -1.72
CA HIS A 142 -13.46 -8.02 -2.79
C HIS A 142 -14.29 -7.39 -3.92
N VAL A 143 -15.53 -7.00 -3.64
CA VAL A 143 -16.33 -6.14 -4.52
C VAL A 143 -15.88 -4.68 -4.32
N LEU A 144 -14.84 -4.25 -5.05
CA LEU A 144 -14.20 -2.94 -4.87
C LEU A 144 -15.17 -1.75 -4.81
N PRO A 145 -16.22 -1.64 -5.65
CA PRO A 145 -17.18 -0.53 -5.55
C PRO A 145 -17.90 -0.46 -4.20
N GLU A 146 -18.13 -1.59 -3.52
CA GLU A 146 -18.71 -1.59 -2.18
C GLU A 146 -17.72 -1.07 -1.13
N ALA A 147 -16.46 -1.48 -1.21
CA ALA A 147 -15.40 -1.00 -0.33
C ALA A 147 -15.18 0.51 -0.47
N LEU A 148 -15.19 1.04 -1.71
CA LEU A 148 -15.08 2.47 -1.98
C LEU A 148 -16.24 3.27 -1.38
N ARG A 149 -17.48 2.74 -1.44
CA ARG A 149 -18.64 3.34 -0.74
C ARG A 149 -18.49 3.31 0.78
N GLY A 150 -17.85 2.28 1.33
CA GLY A 150 -17.47 2.26 2.74
C GLY A 150 -16.48 3.38 3.10
N CYS A 151 -15.47 3.61 2.25
CA CYS A 151 -14.53 4.72 2.41
C CYS A 151 -15.24 6.09 2.31
N ASP A 152 -16.30 6.22 1.50
CA ASP A 152 -17.06 7.48 1.37
C ASP A 152 -17.72 7.96 2.67
N LEU A 153 -17.86 7.06 3.66
CA LEU A 153 -18.38 7.40 4.98
C LEU A 153 -17.40 8.23 5.84
N LEU A 154 -16.12 8.31 5.44
CA LEU A 154 -15.13 9.15 6.11
C LEU A 154 -15.37 10.63 5.81
N SER A 155 -15.34 11.45 6.86
CA SER A 155 -15.67 12.89 6.77
C SER A 155 -14.56 13.73 6.12
N ASP A 156 -13.30 13.43 6.41
CA ASP A 156 -12.14 14.15 5.88
C ASP A 156 -11.71 13.62 4.50
N GLY A 157 -11.37 14.54 3.58
CA GLY A 157 -11.01 14.18 2.21
C GLY A 157 -9.65 13.48 2.08
N TRP A 158 -8.70 13.77 2.95
CA TRP A 158 -7.41 13.08 2.95
C TRP A 158 -7.55 11.64 3.49
N ASP A 159 -8.42 11.43 4.47
CA ASP A 159 -8.73 10.08 4.95
C ASP A 159 -9.40 9.23 3.87
N ARG A 160 -10.38 9.79 3.15
CA ARG A 160 -11.03 9.12 2.02
C ARG A 160 -10.02 8.68 0.99
N GLU A 161 -9.13 9.58 0.58
CA GLU A 161 -8.09 9.28 -0.41
C GLU A 161 -7.15 8.16 0.04
N ALA A 162 -6.72 8.18 1.31
CA ALA A 162 -5.87 7.13 1.87
C ALA A 162 -6.60 5.79 1.99
N CYS A 163 -7.89 5.79 2.35
CA CYS A 163 -8.76 4.61 2.38
C CYS A 163 -8.96 4.02 0.98
N TYR A 164 -9.25 4.85 -0.03
CA TYR A 164 -9.33 4.39 -1.41
C TYR A 164 -8.02 3.72 -1.85
N GLY A 165 -6.87 4.32 -1.53
CA GLY A 165 -5.56 3.75 -1.82
C GLY A 165 -5.38 2.33 -1.26
N GLY A 166 -5.80 2.11 -0.01
CA GLY A 166 -5.78 0.78 0.60
C GLY A 166 -6.76 -0.21 -0.06
N ALA A 167 -7.95 0.25 -0.45
CA ALA A 167 -8.92 -0.59 -1.15
C ALA A 167 -8.43 -1.01 -2.55
N PHE A 168 -7.83 -0.08 -3.30
CA PHE A 168 -7.20 -0.40 -4.58
C PHE A 168 -6.02 -1.34 -4.42
N MET A 169 -5.17 -1.14 -3.41
CA MET A 169 -4.06 -2.03 -3.10
C MET A 169 -4.57 -3.45 -2.83
N GLU A 170 -5.51 -3.61 -1.91
CA GLU A 170 -6.07 -4.92 -1.56
C GLU A 170 -6.74 -5.60 -2.76
N ASN A 171 -7.51 -4.86 -3.58
CA ASN A 171 -8.13 -5.41 -4.79
C ASN A 171 -7.09 -5.96 -5.79
N ILE A 172 -6.00 -5.22 -6.04
CA ILE A 172 -4.94 -5.67 -6.95
C ILE A 172 -4.19 -6.86 -6.34
N VAL A 173 -3.78 -6.75 -5.07
CA VAL A 173 -3.06 -7.78 -4.33
C VAL A 173 -3.83 -9.10 -4.35
N ASN A 174 -5.13 -9.08 -4.02
CA ASN A 174 -6.00 -10.25 -4.08
C ASN A 174 -6.06 -10.88 -5.49
N ALA A 175 -6.06 -10.07 -6.55
CA ALA A 175 -6.09 -10.58 -7.92
C ALA A 175 -4.74 -11.14 -8.40
N THR A 176 -3.63 -10.55 -7.96
CA THR A 176 -2.29 -10.87 -8.48
C THR A 176 -1.54 -11.91 -7.65
N ALA A 177 -1.96 -12.12 -6.40
CA ALA A 177 -1.32 -13.07 -5.49
C ALA A 177 -2.36 -13.67 -4.51
N PRO A 178 -3.17 -14.63 -4.97
CA PRO A 178 -4.35 -15.16 -4.28
C PRO A 178 -4.06 -15.96 -2.98
N HIS A 179 -2.82 -15.96 -2.48
CA HIS A 179 -2.42 -16.55 -1.21
C HIS A 179 -1.95 -15.51 -0.17
N HIS A 180 -2.26 -14.24 -0.39
CA HIS A 180 -2.12 -13.21 0.64
C HIS A 180 -3.05 -13.50 1.83
N ALA A 181 -2.62 -13.14 3.04
CA ALA A 181 -3.31 -13.47 4.30
C ALA A 181 -4.83 -13.12 4.31
N GLY A 182 -5.25 -12.13 3.52
CA GLY A 182 -6.66 -11.78 3.33
C GLY A 182 -7.50 -12.83 2.60
N ALA A 183 -6.92 -13.60 1.66
CA ALA A 183 -7.61 -14.64 0.89
C ALA A 183 -7.88 -15.92 1.74
N GLY A 184 -7.00 -16.22 2.70
CA GLY A 184 -7.11 -17.41 3.57
C GLY A 184 -8.18 -17.30 4.66
N LEU A 185 -8.59 -16.08 5.04
CA LEU A 185 -9.65 -15.87 6.04
C LEU A 185 -11.04 -16.29 5.50
N MET A 186 -11.30 -16.13 4.20
CA MET A 186 -12.52 -16.64 3.57
C MET A 186 -12.56 -18.17 3.48
N ALA A 187 -11.41 -18.83 3.32
CA ALA A 187 -11.34 -20.29 3.24
C ALA A 187 -11.75 -20.99 4.56
N ARG A 188 -11.67 -20.30 5.71
CA ARG A 188 -12.13 -20.82 7.01
C ARG A 188 -13.65 -20.79 7.19
N GLN A 189 -14.37 -19.98 6.42
CA GLN A 189 -15.83 -19.92 6.47
C GLN A 189 -16.52 -21.02 5.64
N GLY A 190 -15.78 -21.73 4.79
CA GLY A 190 -16.30 -22.86 3.99
C GLY A 190 -16.18 -24.24 4.64
N SER A 191 -15.49 -24.38 5.78
CA SER A 191 -15.22 -25.68 6.39
C SER A 191 -15.75 -25.79 7.83
N THR A 192 -17.07 -25.75 8.00
CA THR A 192 -17.70 -26.42 9.14
C THR A 192 -17.81 -27.91 8.82
N GLY A 193 -16.78 -28.68 9.17
CA GLY A 193 -16.88 -30.13 9.26
C GLY A 193 -15.72 -30.91 8.63
N SER A 194 -15.08 -31.69 9.48
CA SER A 194 -14.26 -32.87 9.17
C SER A 194 -12.77 -32.66 8.87
N SER A 195 -11.99 -33.06 9.87
CA SER A 195 -10.65 -33.59 9.78
C SER A 195 -10.46 -34.58 8.62
N HIS A 196 -9.38 -34.46 7.85
CA HIS A 196 -8.38 -35.52 7.58
C HIS A 196 -7.35 -35.10 6.53
N ALA A 197 -6.24 -35.81 6.57
CA ALA A 197 -4.97 -35.57 5.89
C ALA A 197 -5.00 -35.74 4.35
N ALA A 198 -4.00 -35.12 3.72
CA ALA A 198 -3.29 -35.48 2.48
C ALA A 198 -4.09 -35.97 1.25
N HIS A 199 -3.91 -35.30 0.11
CA HIS A 199 -3.15 -35.84 -1.05
C HIS A 199 -3.27 -34.92 -2.27
N ALA A 200 -2.14 -34.68 -2.93
CA ALA A 200 -2.05 -34.07 -4.24
C ALA A 200 -2.51 -35.03 -5.33
N HIS A 201 -3.37 -34.58 -6.25
CA HIS A 201 -3.40 -35.00 -7.65
C HIS A 201 -4.00 -33.88 -8.49
N GLY A 202 -3.30 -33.47 -9.55
CA GLY A 202 -3.77 -32.44 -10.47
C GLY A 202 -4.85 -32.95 -11.41
N VAL A 203 -5.90 -32.16 -11.63
CA VAL A 203 -6.71 -32.17 -12.86
C VAL A 203 -7.28 -30.77 -13.12
N LYS A 204 -7.03 -30.32 -14.36
CA LYS A 204 -7.73 -29.38 -15.24
C LYS A 204 -8.91 -28.55 -14.70
N GLN A 205 -8.77 -27.25 -14.95
CA GLN A 205 -9.79 -26.24 -15.23
C GLN A 205 -11.10 -26.82 -15.80
N ALA A 206 -12.19 -26.70 -15.05
CA ALA A 206 -13.56 -26.72 -15.54
C ALA A 206 -14.52 -26.11 -14.51
N ASP A 207 -15.54 -25.45 -15.04
CA ASP A 207 -16.58 -24.67 -14.40
C ASP A 207 -17.23 -25.27 -13.15
N SER A 208 -17.62 -24.41 -12.21
CA SER A 208 -18.70 -24.71 -11.27
C SER A 208 -19.46 -23.44 -10.88
N ALA A 209 -20.65 -23.33 -11.48
CA ALA A 209 -21.74 -22.53 -10.97
C ALA A 209 -22.39 -23.21 -9.75
N VAL A 210 -23.30 -22.45 -9.10
CA VAL A 210 -24.17 -22.79 -7.95
C VAL A 210 -23.48 -22.54 -6.59
N VAL A 211 -23.83 -21.51 -5.82
CA VAL A 211 -25.16 -21.18 -5.25
C VAL A 211 -25.45 -19.68 -5.37
N ALA A 212 -26.58 -19.33 -6.00
CA ALA A 212 -27.05 -17.95 -6.15
C ALA A 212 -28.34 -17.76 -5.35
N ALA A 213 -28.31 -16.89 -4.33
CA ALA A 213 -29.50 -16.29 -3.74
C ALA A 213 -29.15 -15.01 -2.95
N ALA A 214 -28.69 -13.96 -3.64
CA ALA A 214 -29.04 -12.54 -3.40
C ALA A 214 -28.33 -11.60 -4.41
N ALA A 215 -29.03 -10.54 -4.80
CA ALA A 215 -28.61 -9.34 -5.54
C ALA A 215 -28.60 -9.34 -7.10
N PRO A 216 -29.68 -8.84 -7.74
CA PRO A 216 -29.67 -8.44 -9.14
C PRO A 216 -29.11 -7.01 -9.29
N GLN A 217 -27.81 -6.92 -9.60
CA GLN A 217 -27.07 -5.80 -10.24
C GLN A 217 -25.55 -6.00 -10.17
N ALA A 218 -25.08 -6.99 -9.39
CA ALA A 218 -23.71 -7.51 -9.46
C ALA A 218 -23.47 -8.26 -10.79
N LEU A 219 -23.53 -7.54 -11.90
CA LEU A 219 -22.82 -7.91 -13.12
C LEU A 219 -21.33 -7.87 -12.76
N ARG A 220 -20.83 -9.02 -12.27
CA ARG A 220 -19.43 -9.42 -12.05
C ARG A 220 -18.41 -8.28 -12.22
N PHE A 221 -18.24 -7.45 -11.20
CA PHE A 221 -17.07 -6.58 -11.12
C PHE A 221 -15.82 -7.47 -11.20
N LYS A 222 -14.99 -7.27 -12.21
CA LYS A 222 -13.70 -7.97 -12.33
C LYS A 222 -12.69 -7.26 -11.44
N ALA A 223 -11.75 -7.98 -10.86
CA ALA A 223 -10.66 -7.29 -10.14
C ALA A 223 -9.68 -6.62 -11.10
N LEU A 224 -9.40 -7.27 -12.24
CA LEU A 224 -8.54 -6.82 -13.35
C LEU A 224 -9.19 -7.16 -14.70
N ASP A 225 -8.91 -6.38 -15.75
CA ASP A 225 -9.35 -6.68 -17.12
C ASP A 225 -8.15 -6.61 -18.10
N PRO A 226 -7.69 -7.75 -18.65
CA PRO A 226 -6.60 -7.77 -19.63
C PRO A 226 -6.89 -7.00 -20.92
N ALA A 227 -8.16 -6.72 -21.23
CA ALA A 227 -8.55 -5.97 -22.42
C ALA A 227 -8.53 -4.44 -22.22
N ASP A 228 -8.41 -3.96 -20.98
CA ASP A 228 -8.39 -2.54 -20.65
C ASP A 228 -7.28 -2.25 -19.62
N PRO A 229 -6.13 -1.68 -20.05
CA PRO A 229 -5.02 -1.39 -19.14
C PRO A 229 -5.36 -0.29 -18.11
N HIS A 230 -6.48 0.42 -18.27
CA HIS A 230 -6.96 1.43 -17.33
C HIS A 230 -8.07 0.91 -16.41
N TYR A 231 -8.50 -0.35 -16.55
CA TYR A 231 -9.48 -0.95 -15.66
C TYR A 231 -8.87 -1.24 -14.27
N PRO A 232 -9.58 -0.97 -13.16
CA PRO A 232 -10.96 -0.48 -13.09
C PRO A 232 -11.11 1.04 -13.16
N CYS A 233 -10.03 1.82 -13.16
CA CYS A 233 -10.10 3.29 -13.14
C CYS A 233 -10.92 3.89 -14.30
N SER A 234 -10.96 3.23 -15.45
CA SER A 234 -11.74 3.63 -16.64
C SER A 234 -13.26 3.60 -16.43
N ILE A 235 -13.77 2.78 -15.51
CA ILE A 235 -15.20 2.61 -15.24
C ILE A 235 -15.66 3.25 -13.92
N LEU A 236 -14.71 3.72 -13.11
CA LEU A 236 -14.98 4.32 -11.81
C LEU A 236 -15.26 5.82 -11.91
N GLU A 237 -16.05 6.32 -10.97
CA GLU A 237 -16.35 7.75 -10.84
C GLU A 237 -15.08 8.58 -10.61
N GLU A 238 -15.09 9.83 -11.07
CA GLU A 238 -13.95 10.77 -11.02
C GLU A 238 -13.35 10.89 -9.62
N ARG A 239 -14.19 10.86 -8.57
CA ARG A 239 -13.78 10.95 -7.17
C ARG A 239 -12.78 9.88 -6.74
N TYR A 240 -12.79 8.70 -7.38
CA TYR A 240 -11.90 7.58 -7.05
C TYR A 240 -10.67 7.54 -7.95
N GLN A 241 -10.64 8.31 -9.04
CA GLN A 241 -9.62 8.18 -10.07
C GLN A 241 -8.23 8.52 -9.56
N LEU A 242 -8.08 9.50 -8.65
CA LEU A 242 -6.76 9.88 -8.12
C LEU A 242 -6.08 8.70 -7.42
N ALA A 243 -6.76 8.08 -6.46
CA ALA A 243 -6.27 6.90 -5.75
C ALA A 243 -6.10 5.70 -6.68
N CYS A 244 -7.04 5.51 -7.61
CA CYS A 244 -7.01 4.40 -8.57
C CYS A 244 -5.77 4.48 -9.46
N TYR A 245 -5.56 5.61 -10.14
CA TYR A 245 -4.37 5.83 -10.96
C TYR A 245 -3.09 5.91 -10.14
N GLY A 246 -3.15 6.14 -8.82
CA GLY A 246 -2.03 5.99 -7.90
C GLY A 246 -1.59 4.53 -7.69
N MET A 247 -2.42 3.55 -8.02
CA MET A 247 -2.13 2.11 -7.91
C MET A 247 -2.19 1.34 -9.24
N GLN A 248 -2.64 1.98 -10.32
CA GLN A 248 -2.97 1.31 -11.59
C GLN A 248 -1.80 0.58 -12.24
N THR A 249 -0.56 1.03 -12.08
CA THR A 249 0.57 0.39 -12.77
C THR A 249 0.90 -0.98 -12.22
N SER A 250 0.48 -1.32 -10.98
CA SER A 250 0.64 -2.68 -10.47
C SER A 250 -0.20 -3.67 -11.29
N ALA A 251 -1.42 -3.28 -11.67
CA ALA A 251 -2.25 -4.05 -12.57
C ALA A 251 -1.63 -4.13 -13.97
N MET A 252 -1.19 -3.00 -14.53
CA MET A 252 -0.55 -2.95 -15.86
C MET A 252 0.69 -3.85 -15.93
N LEU A 253 1.57 -3.76 -14.93
CA LEU A 253 2.82 -4.51 -14.85
C LEU A 253 2.57 -6.01 -14.63
N HIS A 254 1.55 -6.35 -13.84
CA HIS A 254 1.15 -7.75 -13.71
C HIS A 254 0.68 -8.33 -15.05
N LEU A 255 -0.19 -7.60 -15.76
CA LEU A 255 -0.79 -8.07 -17.01
C LEU A 255 0.20 -8.09 -18.20
N ASN A 256 1.19 -7.20 -18.21
CA ASN A 256 2.16 -7.10 -19.30
C ASN A 256 3.48 -7.84 -19.03
N GLY A 257 3.60 -8.56 -17.91
CA GLY A 257 4.81 -9.31 -17.55
C GLY A 257 5.98 -8.46 -17.04
N GLY A 258 5.69 -7.27 -16.49
CA GLY A 258 6.68 -6.39 -15.88
C GLY A 258 7.38 -5.43 -16.87
N ASP A 259 6.82 -5.23 -18.06
CA ASP A 259 7.36 -4.28 -19.04
C ASP A 259 7.09 -2.83 -18.61
N ILE A 260 8.14 -2.20 -18.06
CA ILE A 260 8.12 -0.81 -17.59
C ILE A 260 7.83 0.18 -18.72
N ALA A 261 8.40 -0.02 -19.91
CA ALA A 261 8.23 0.91 -21.02
C ALA A 261 6.80 0.85 -21.56
N ALA A 262 6.25 -0.37 -21.70
CA ALA A 262 4.86 -0.56 -22.08
C ALA A 262 3.89 0.02 -21.04
N ALA A 263 4.15 -0.16 -19.73
CA ALA A 263 3.34 0.43 -18.67
C ALA A 263 3.38 1.96 -18.69
N ALA A 264 4.56 2.56 -18.93
CA ALA A 264 4.68 4.01 -19.12
C ALA A 264 3.87 4.50 -20.33
N GLY A 265 3.93 3.79 -21.45
CA GLY A 265 3.12 4.08 -22.63
C GLY A 265 1.62 3.97 -22.38
N ALA A 266 1.19 3.01 -21.56
CA ALA A 266 -0.20 2.93 -21.10
C ALA A 266 -0.57 4.15 -20.24
N CYS A 267 0.29 4.62 -19.35
CA CYS A 267 0.05 5.84 -18.57
C CYS A 267 -0.14 7.10 -19.44
N ASP A 268 0.46 7.18 -20.63
CA ASP A 268 0.22 8.29 -21.57
C ASP A 268 -1.23 8.28 -22.12
N GLY A 269 -1.87 7.11 -22.15
CA GLY A 269 -3.27 6.91 -22.53
C GLY A 269 -4.30 7.29 -21.45
N ALA A 270 -3.86 7.49 -20.20
CA ALA A 270 -4.76 7.86 -19.10
C ALA A 270 -5.42 9.24 -19.35
N PRO A 271 -6.61 9.49 -18.74
CA PRO A 271 -7.23 10.81 -18.72
C PRO A 271 -6.21 11.89 -18.34
N PRO A 272 -6.22 13.08 -18.96
CA PRO A 272 -5.16 14.05 -18.77
C PRO A 272 -4.83 14.35 -17.29
N PRO A 273 -5.79 14.63 -16.40
CA PRO A 273 -5.49 14.86 -14.98
C PRO A 273 -4.80 13.68 -14.29
N MET A 274 -5.01 12.46 -14.79
CA MET A 274 -4.59 11.20 -14.19
C MET A 274 -3.25 10.65 -14.72
N ARG A 275 -2.67 11.24 -15.77
CA ARG A 275 -1.35 10.82 -16.29
C ARG A 275 -0.25 10.98 -15.24
N ALA A 276 -0.22 12.12 -14.55
CA ALA A 276 0.74 12.36 -13.47
C ALA A 276 0.58 11.38 -12.28
N PRO A 277 -0.64 11.12 -11.77
CA PRO A 277 -0.90 10.02 -10.84
C PRO A 277 -0.44 8.64 -11.35
N CYS A 278 -0.72 8.29 -12.61
CA CYS A 278 -0.29 7.02 -13.21
C CYS A 278 1.23 6.87 -13.21
N TYR A 279 1.97 7.92 -13.58
CA TYR A 279 3.43 7.90 -13.50
C TYR A 279 3.96 7.85 -12.06
N GLN A 280 3.25 8.42 -11.08
CA GLN A 280 3.59 8.22 -9.65
C GLN A 280 3.40 6.76 -9.24
N SER A 281 2.33 6.10 -9.71
CA SER A 281 2.15 4.67 -9.54
C SER A 281 3.32 3.88 -10.12
N LEU A 282 3.75 4.23 -11.36
CA LEU A 282 4.86 3.58 -12.02
C LEU A 282 6.15 3.70 -11.20
N GLY A 283 6.43 4.91 -10.69
CA GLY A 283 7.56 5.16 -9.81
C GLY A 283 7.54 4.33 -8.54
N ARG A 284 6.36 4.21 -7.89
CA ARG A 284 6.17 3.35 -6.73
C ARG A 284 6.52 1.90 -7.07
N ASP A 285 5.99 1.35 -8.16
CA ASP A 285 6.29 -0.03 -8.55
C ASP A 285 7.76 -0.22 -8.94
N ILE A 286 8.37 0.72 -9.67
CA ILE A 286 9.80 0.67 -10.04
C ILE A 286 10.68 0.53 -8.79
N SER A 287 10.38 1.22 -7.69
CA SER A 287 11.18 1.07 -6.46
C SER A 287 11.24 -0.37 -5.95
N SER A 288 10.18 -1.16 -6.15
CA SER A 288 10.14 -2.57 -5.80
C SER A 288 10.95 -3.42 -6.79
N TYR A 289 10.80 -3.16 -8.10
CA TYR A 289 11.56 -3.86 -9.15
C TYR A 289 13.07 -3.65 -9.06
N THR A 290 13.50 -2.48 -8.57
CA THR A 290 14.91 -2.13 -8.43
C THR A 290 15.48 -2.42 -7.05
N LEU A 291 14.66 -2.93 -6.12
CA LEU A 291 15.02 -3.04 -4.71
C LEU A 291 15.58 -1.72 -4.15
N GLN A 292 14.94 -0.60 -4.54
CA GLN A 292 15.29 0.77 -4.19
C GLN A 292 16.68 1.22 -4.68
N ASP A 293 17.30 0.53 -5.65
CA ASP A 293 18.55 1.01 -6.26
C ASP A 293 18.31 2.34 -7.00
N PRO A 294 18.94 3.46 -6.59
CA PRO A 294 18.64 4.77 -7.17
C PRO A 294 18.97 4.87 -8.66
N ASP A 295 20.09 4.28 -9.09
CA ASP A 295 20.58 4.44 -10.46
C ASP A 295 19.74 3.62 -11.45
N GLN A 296 19.34 2.40 -11.08
CA GLN A 296 18.37 1.59 -11.80
C GLN A 296 17.00 2.27 -11.84
N SER A 297 16.55 2.84 -10.72
CA SER A 297 15.25 3.51 -10.64
C SER A 297 15.17 4.70 -11.60
N ILE A 298 16.25 5.49 -11.69
CA ILE A 298 16.34 6.60 -12.65
C ILE A 298 16.35 6.07 -14.10
N ARG A 299 17.09 4.98 -14.37
CA ARG A 299 17.09 4.35 -15.70
C ARG A 299 15.69 3.88 -16.12
N LEU A 300 14.98 3.17 -15.25
CA LEU A 300 13.65 2.65 -15.55
C LEU A 300 12.60 3.76 -15.73
N CYS A 301 12.61 4.82 -14.91
CA CYS A 301 11.76 5.99 -15.14
C CYS A 301 12.08 6.71 -16.46
N SER A 302 13.31 6.58 -16.99
CA SER A 302 13.72 7.20 -18.24
C SER A 302 13.22 6.46 -19.49
N LEU A 303 12.63 5.26 -19.32
CA LEU A 303 11.97 4.52 -20.41
C LEU A 303 10.60 5.12 -20.79
N GLY A 304 10.00 5.91 -19.89
CA GLY A 304 8.74 6.60 -20.13
C GLY A 304 8.89 8.02 -20.69
N SER A 305 7.75 8.69 -20.86
CA SER A 305 7.68 10.06 -21.36
C SER A 305 8.52 11.04 -20.55
N GLU A 306 9.40 11.80 -21.23
CA GLU A 306 10.18 12.87 -20.58
C GLU A 306 9.27 13.89 -19.88
N ARG A 307 8.11 14.18 -20.48
CA ARG A 307 7.12 15.11 -19.90
C ARG A 307 6.63 14.66 -18.54
N TYR A 308 6.46 13.36 -18.30
CA TYR A 308 5.92 12.82 -17.04
C TYR A 308 6.98 12.19 -16.13
N ARG A 309 8.24 12.15 -16.57
CA ARG A 309 9.38 11.63 -15.80
C ARG A 309 9.51 12.22 -14.38
N PRO A 310 9.29 13.52 -14.13
CA PRO A 310 9.30 14.06 -12.77
C PRO A 310 8.30 13.37 -11.83
N TRP A 311 7.14 12.93 -12.33
CA TRP A 311 6.13 12.24 -11.54
C TRP A 311 6.49 10.78 -11.25
N CYS A 312 7.25 10.14 -12.13
CA CYS A 312 7.88 8.85 -11.82
C CYS A 312 8.84 8.98 -10.64
N PHE A 313 9.67 10.03 -10.62
CA PHE A 313 10.54 10.30 -9.46
C PHE A 313 9.77 10.64 -8.18
N VAL A 314 8.61 11.32 -8.29
CA VAL A 314 7.70 11.55 -7.16
C VAL A 314 7.21 10.23 -6.56
N GLY A 315 6.81 9.27 -7.40
CA GLY A 315 6.41 7.94 -6.95
C GLY A 315 7.53 7.20 -6.21
N LEU A 316 8.74 7.23 -6.77
CA LEU A 316 9.93 6.61 -6.17
C LEU A 316 10.27 7.22 -4.80
N VAL A 317 10.43 8.54 -4.72
CA VAL A 317 10.85 9.20 -3.48
C VAL A 317 9.81 9.04 -2.37
N LYS A 318 8.52 9.06 -2.73
CA LYS A 318 7.44 8.78 -1.78
C LYS A 318 7.54 7.36 -1.24
N ASN A 319 7.68 6.37 -2.13
CA ASN A 319 7.75 4.99 -1.70
C ASN A 319 9.01 4.67 -0.87
N PHE A 320 10.12 5.36 -1.12
CA PHE A 320 11.33 5.21 -0.30
C PHE A 320 11.08 5.63 1.15
N VAL A 321 10.26 6.66 1.37
CA VAL A 321 9.80 7.05 2.70
C VAL A 321 8.77 6.06 3.24
N ASP A 322 7.80 5.66 2.43
CA ASP A 322 6.72 4.78 2.87
C ASP A 322 7.24 3.40 3.33
N LEU A 323 8.34 2.92 2.72
CA LEU A 323 8.99 1.64 3.04
C LEU A 323 9.77 1.67 4.36
N THR A 324 10.37 2.80 4.73
CA THR A 324 11.27 2.89 5.90
C THR A 324 10.68 3.69 7.05
N ALA A 325 9.64 4.50 6.79
CA ALA A 325 9.18 5.58 7.65
C ALA A 325 10.30 6.56 8.05
N THR A 326 11.32 6.72 7.20
CA THR A 326 12.44 7.65 7.40
C THR A 326 12.74 8.43 6.11
N THR A 327 13.71 9.35 6.14
CA THR A 327 13.96 10.28 5.01
C THR A 327 15.32 10.10 4.34
N GLU A 328 16.20 9.30 4.93
CA GLU A 328 17.61 9.17 4.53
C GLU A 328 17.74 8.64 3.10
N SER A 329 17.06 7.53 2.79
CA SER A 329 17.04 6.93 1.44
C SER A 329 16.45 7.89 0.41
N ALA A 330 15.40 8.62 0.77
CA ALA A 330 14.73 9.58 -0.09
C ALA A 330 15.62 10.79 -0.43
N PHE A 331 16.35 11.33 0.55
CA PHE A 331 17.35 12.38 0.30
C PHE A 331 18.48 11.87 -0.61
N ALA A 332 18.99 10.66 -0.35
CA ALA A 332 20.03 10.04 -1.17
C ALA A 332 19.57 9.83 -2.62
N PHE A 333 18.30 9.44 -2.82
CA PHE A 333 17.69 9.32 -4.14
C PHE A 333 17.54 10.67 -4.83
N CYS A 334 16.96 11.69 -4.20
CA CYS A 334 16.79 13.01 -4.83
C CYS A 334 18.12 13.65 -5.23
N ALA A 335 19.20 13.44 -4.47
CA ALA A 335 20.54 13.91 -4.84
C ALA A 335 21.05 13.33 -6.18
N LYS A 336 20.59 12.13 -6.56
CA LYS A 336 20.94 11.46 -7.82
C LYS A 336 20.00 11.83 -8.98
N VAL A 337 18.78 12.29 -8.70
CA VAL A 337 17.85 12.74 -9.76
C VAL A 337 18.49 13.87 -10.57
N PRO A 338 18.35 13.94 -11.90
CA PRO A 338 18.91 15.02 -12.71
C PRO A 338 18.52 16.41 -12.18
N SER A 339 19.50 17.33 -12.11
CA SER A 339 19.31 18.68 -11.57
C SER A 339 18.26 19.47 -12.36
N GLY A 340 17.71 20.50 -11.73
CA GLY A 340 16.66 21.34 -12.32
C GLY A 340 15.25 20.88 -11.92
N PRO A 341 14.25 20.97 -12.81
CA PRO A 341 12.84 20.81 -12.43
C PRO A 341 12.50 19.42 -11.85
N SER A 342 13.13 18.35 -12.36
CA SER A 342 12.96 16.98 -11.84
C SER A 342 13.44 16.84 -10.40
N ARG A 343 14.65 17.32 -10.07
CA ARG A 343 15.16 17.29 -8.70
C ARG A 343 14.33 18.17 -7.78
N MET A 344 13.90 19.34 -8.24
CA MET A 344 13.00 20.21 -7.48
C MET A 344 11.67 19.50 -7.13
N LYS A 345 11.08 18.80 -8.10
CA LYS A 345 9.85 18.01 -7.90
C LYS A 345 10.06 16.82 -6.95
N CYS A 346 11.24 16.20 -6.98
CA CYS A 346 11.63 15.16 -6.02
C CYS A 346 11.66 15.70 -4.57
N HIS A 347 12.30 16.86 -4.36
CA HIS A 347 12.35 17.47 -3.02
C HIS A 347 10.99 17.97 -2.54
N GLU A 348 10.12 18.48 -3.41
CA GLU A 348 8.72 18.77 -3.05
C GLU A 348 8.01 17.52 -2.54
N ALA A 349 8.08 16.41 -3.28
CA ALA A 349 7.46 15.16 -2.87
C ALA A 349 8.02 14.58 -1.56
N LEU A 350 9.33 14.74 -1.33
CA LEU A 350 9.95 14.43 -0.04
C LEU A 350 9.41 15.32 1.08
N GLY A 351 9.22 16.62 0.81
CA GLY A 351 8.56 17.55 1.72
C GLY A 351 7.15 17.11 2.08
N GLU A 352 6.35 16.69 1.10
CA GLU A 352 5.00 16.15 1.33
C GLU A 352 5.03 14.97 2.31
N GLN A 353 5.99 14.06 2.13
CA GLN A 353 6.18 12.91 3.03
C GLN A 353 6.67 13.30 4.42
N ILE A 354 7.59 14.26 4.53
CA ILE A 354 8.00 14.86 5.80
C ILE A 354 6.78 15.42 6.54
N GLY A 355 5.85 16.04 5.83
CA GLY A 355 4.59 16.53 6.38
C GLY A 355 3.64 15.43 6.90
N ILE A 356 3.75 14.20 6.37
CA ILE A 356 3.01 13.03 6.87
C ILE A 356 3.72 12.43 8.08
N LEU A 357 5.05 12.29 8.03
CA LEU A 357 5.86 11.72 9.11
C LEU A 357 5.85 12.59 10.38
N LYS A 358 5.88 13.91 10.22
CA LYS A 358 6.08 14.86 11.32
C LYS A 358 4.90 15.80 11.45
N SER A 359 4.25 15.82 12.60
CA SER A 359 3.21 16.82 12.90
C SER A 359 3.81 18.18 13.29
N ASP A 360 5.00 18.18 13.89
CA ASP A 360 5.69 19.39 14.35
C ASP A 360 6.37 20.18 13.22
N LEU A 361 6.10 21.48 13.13
CA LEU A 361 6.61 22.34 12.06
C LEU A 361 8.12 22.58 12.16
N SER A 362 8.69 22.61 13.37
CA SER A 362 10.13 22.78 13.57
C SER A 362 10.89 21.54 13.09
N GLU A 363 10.41 20.35 13.43
CA GLU A 363 10.95 19.08 12.93
C GLU A 363 10.91 19.00 11.41
N ARG A 364 9.80 19.42 10.78
CA ARG A 364 9.70 19.50 9.31
C ARG A 364 10.75 20.44 8.73
N SER A 365 10.95 21.62 9.34
CA SER A 365 11.93 22.60 8.88
C SER A 365 13.35 22.03 8.96
N ILE A 366 13.72 21.44 10.10
CA ILE A 366 15.02 20.81 10.31
C ILE A 366 15.28 19.72 9.25
N LEU A 367 14.27 18.90 8.95
CA LEU A 367 14.40 17.88 7.91
C LEU A 367 14.56 18.50 6.53
N CYS A 368 13.76 19.50 6.16
CA CYS A 368 13.88 20.12 4.84
C CYS A 368 15.19 20.88 4.62
N ASP A 369 15.81 21.39 5.68
CA ASP A 369 17.12 22.06 5.64
C ASP A 369 18.27 21.09 5.27
N ARG A 370 18.03 19.76 5.29
CA ARG A 370 18.95 18.74 4.76
C ARG A 370 18.97 18.68 3.23
N SER A 371 18.00 19.30 2.55
CA SER A 371 17.99 19.38 1.08
C SER A 371 19.21 20.16 0.58
N GLU A 372 19.69 19.88 -0.64
CA GLU A 372 20.71 20.73 -1.26
C GLU A 372 20.20 22.17 -1.36
N ARG A 373 21.09 23.17 -1.23
CA ARG A 373 20.73 24.60 -1.10
C ARG A 373 19.71 25.10 -2.15
N GLY A 374 19.75 24.58 -3.37
CA GLY A 374 18.84 24.96 -4.46
C GLY A 374 17.43 24.36 -4.39
N TYR A 375 17.14 23.44 -3.47
CA TYR A 375 15.87 22.70 -3.39
C TYR A 375 15.21 22.74 -2.01
N VAL A 376 15.79 23.46 -1.04
CA VAL A 376 15.22 23.64 0.31
C VAL A 376 13.79 24.20 0.24
N GLU A 377 13.57 25.24 -0.55
CA GLU A 377 12.24 25.85 -0.70
C GLU A 377 11.21 24.90 -1.33
N ALA A 378 11.63 24.02 -2.24
CA ALA A 378 10.75 22.98 -2.78
C ALA A 378 10.33 21.97 -1.71
N CYS A 379 11.26 21.52 -0.88
CA CYS A 379 10.93 20.68 0.28
C CYS A 379 10.00 21.41 1.24
N ARG A 380 10.31 22.66 1.62
CA ARG A 380 9.49 23.45 2.55
C ARG A 380 8.08 23.68 2.03
N PHE A 381 7.92 23.89 0.72
CA PHE A 381 6.62 23.98 0.07
C PHE A 381 5.83 22.67 0.23
N GLY A 382 6.43 21.52 -0.13
CA GLY A 382 5.81 20.21 0.05
C GLY A 382 5.45 19.90 1.51
N ALA A 383 6.33 20.28 2.45
CA ALA A 383 6.15 20.11 3.89
C ALA A 383 5.12 21.09 4.51
N ARG A 384 4.53 21.97 3.68
CA ARG A 384 3.56 23.01 4.07
C ARG A 384 4.12 24.01 5.09
N LEU A 385 5.41 24.29 5.02
CA LEU A 385 6.09 25.32 5.81
C LEU A 385 5.98 26.71 5.15
N ILE A 386 5.78 26.73 3.84
CA ILE A 386 5.52 27.93 3.04
C ILE A 386 4.29 27.67 2.15
N GLN A 387 3.58 28.74 1.82
CA GLN A 387 2.42 28.70 0.93
C GLN A 387 2.78 29.08 -0.51
N GLU A 388 3.81 29.91 -0.68
CA GLU A 388 4.24 30.36 -1.99
C GLU A 388 4.99 29.26 -2.72
N ARG A 389 4.57 29.03 -3.95
CA ARG A 389 5.14 28.00 -4.81
C ARG A 389 6.51 28.45 -5.35
N PRO A 390 7.58 27.67 -5.16
CA PRO A 390 8.90 28.00 -5.69
C PRO A 390 8.90 28.15 -7.22
N ALA A 391 9.62 29.16 -7.70
CA ALA A 391 9.78 29.40 -9.13
C ALA A 391 10.46 28.20 -9.81
N GLY A 392 9.95 27.78 -10.97
CA GLY A 392 10.50 26.65 -11.74
C GLY A 392 10.06 25.26 -11.27
N LEU A 393 9.27 25.17 -10.20
CA LEU A 393 8.67 23.89 -9.80
C LEU A 393 7.74 23.39 -10.92
N PRO A 394 7.79 22.10 -11.33
CA PRO A 394 6.88 21.56 -12.33
C PRO A 394 5.41 21.56 -11.88
N LEU A 395 4.50 22.00 -12.77
CA LEU A 395 3.06 21.80 -12.61
C LEU A 395 2.65 20.48 -13.24
N PRO A 396 1.62 19.80 -12.71
CA PRO A 396 0.93 18.77 -13.47
C PRO A 396 0.62 19.32 -14.86
N ALA A 397 1.02 18.58 -15.88
CA ALA A 397 0.93 18.93 -17.29
C ALA A 397 -0.45 19.41 -17.78
N ASN A 398 -1.50 19.27 -16.95
CA ASN A 398 -2.91 19.53 -17.27
C ASN A 398 -3.61 20.49 -16.29
N GLY A 399 -2.87 21.37 -15.60
CA GLY A 399 -3.44 22.64 -15.12
C GLY A 399 -4.35 22.60 -13.88
N ALA A 400 -4.53 21.48 -13.19
CA ALA A 400 -5.16 21.48 -11.88
C ALA A 400 -4.12 21.86 -10.80
N GLY A 401 -3.87 23.17 -10.65
CA GLY A 401 -3.39 23.70 -9.39
C GLY A 401 -4.44 23.42 -8.33
N ARG A 402 -4.01 22.89 -7.17
CA ARG A 402 -4.85 22.93 -5.97
C ARG A 402 -4.97 24.36 -5.49
#